data_AF-A0AAP0D7R3-F1
#
_entry.id   AF-A0AAP0D7R3-F1
#
_cell.length_a   1.000
_cell.length_b   1.000
_cell.length_c   1.000
_cell.angle_alpha   90.00
_cell.angle_beta   90.00
_cell.angle_gamma   90.00
#
_symmetry.space_group_name_H-M   'P 1'
#
loop_
_entity.id
_entity.type
_entity.pdbx_description
1 polymer ?
#
loop_
_entity_poly.entity_id
_entity_poly.type
_entity_poly.pdbx_seq_one_letter_code
_entity_poly.pdbx_strand_id
1 'polypeptide(L)'
;MDVAPDRSTYVCSHCGRAILSSNLDLHYFHCSRNLEKCKICNDMVPKKHAEEHYLTTHAPVPCSLCKETMEPEVLAVHESEKCPQRIVTCDYCDFPLHAIDLPEHQEVCGNRTELCHICNRYIRLRQIIAHEAVCNGVPDPHDTAETSRREAERDGDGRRRPPPKEFSTRRLVLTIAITGIAVVLGSFIFPKKPQNS
;
A
#
# COMPACT_ATOMS: atom_id res chain seq x y z
N MET A 1 15.54 40.92 -57.14
CA MET A 1 15.07 41.44 -55.84
C MET A 1 14.05 40.45 -55.33
N ASP A 2 14.49 39.46 -54.56
CA ASP A 2 13.61 38.47 -53.97
C ASP A 2 12.94 39.09 -52.75
N VAL A 3 11.67 39.46 -52.89
CA VAL A 3 10.82 39.86 -51.78
C VAL A 3 10.49 38.59 -51.00
N ALA A 4 11.15 38.40 -49.86
CA ALA A 4 10.77 37.36 -48.91
C ALA A 4 9.31 37.62 -48.48
N PRO A 5 8.40 36.62 -48.55
CA PRO A 5 7.02 36.83 -48.14
C PRO A 5 7.00 37.12 -46.63
N ASP A 6 6.41 38.25 -46.27
CA ASP A 6 6.09 38.61 -44.89
C ASP A 6 5.24 37.49 -44.27
N ARG A 7 5.82 36.74 -43.34
CA ARG A 7 5.14 35.64 -42.63
C ARG A 7 4.42 36.20 -41.41
N SER A 8 3.52 37.15 -41.62
CA SER A 8 2.65 37.66 -40.57
C SER A 8 1.74 36.55 -40.06
N THR A 9 1.76 36.28 -38.75
CA THR A 9 0.89 35.29 -38.09
C THR A 9 -0.10 35.97 -37.15
N TYR A 10 -1.33 35.50 -37.12
CA TYR A 10 -2.38 35.94 -36.19
C TYR A 10 -2.84 34.79 -35.30
N VAL A 11 -3.27 35.11 -34.09
CA VAL A 11 -3.79 34.12 -33.13
C VAL A 11 -5.26 33.85 -33.43
N CYS A 12 -5.62 32.58 -33.62
CA CYS A 12 -7.01 32.15 -33.75
C CYS A 12 -7.75 32.35 -32.42
N SER A 13 -8.84 33.12 -32.44
CA SER A 13 -9.66 33.40 -31.25
C SER A 13 -10.34 32.18 -30.62
N HIS A 14 -10.49 31.10 -31.40
CA HIS A 14 -11.17 29.88 -30.94
C HIS A 14 -10.21 28.88 -30.27
N CYS A 15 -9.05 28.59 -30.86
CA CYS A 15 -8.09 27.60 -30.32
C CYS A 15 -6.81 28.20 -29.74
N GLY A 16 -6.61 29.52 -29.85
CA GLY A 16 -5.43 30.21 -29.34
C GLY A 16 -4.12 29.93 -30.09
N ARG A 17 -4.13 29.21 -31.22
CA ARG A 17 -2.92 28.92 -32.01
C ARG A 17 -2.57 30.07 -32.95
N ALA A 18 -1.28 30.34 -33.12
CA ALA A 18 -0.77 31.26 -34.13
C ALA A 18 -0.83 30.62 -35.53
N ILE A 19 -1.50 31.28 -36.45
CA ILE A 19 -1.76 30.82 -37.82
C ILE A 19 -1.28 31.89 -38.79
N LEU A 20 -0.75 31.49 -39.95
CA LEU A 20 -0.37 32.43 -41.00
C LEU A 20 -1.57 33.28 -41.43
N SER A 21 -1.35 34.58 -41.59
CA SER A 21 -2.39 35.56 -41.94
C SER A 21 -3.22 35.14 -43.15
N SER A 22 -2.57 34.64 -44.20
CA SER A 22 -3.22 34.17 -45.43
C SER A 22 -4.20 33.00 -45.23
N ASN A 23 -4.04 32.23 -44.15
CA ASN A 23 -4.79 31.00 -43.90
C ASN A 23 -5.72 31.10 -42.68
N LEU A 24 -5.78 32.26 -42.01
CA LEU A 24 -6.50 32.44 -40.75
C LEU A 24 -7.99 32.14 -40.88
N ASP A 25 -8.64 32.67 -41.92
CA ASP A 25 -10.09 32.51 -42.12
C ASP A 25 -10.47 31.05 -42.36
N LEU A 26 -9.75 30.38 -43.26
CA LEU A 26 -9.95 28.95 -43.54
C LEU A 26 -9.72 28.12 -42.26
N HIS A 27 -8.64 28.41 -41.52
CA HIS A 27 -8.39 27.77 -40.24
C HIS A 27 -9.54 28.00 -39.26
N TYR A 28 -10.04 29.22 -39.11
CA TYR A 28 -11.11 29.55 -38.17
C TYR A 28 -12.37 28.73 -38.44
N PHE A 29 -12.80 28.61 -39.70
CA PHE A 29 -13.96 27.78 -40.05
C PHE A 29 -13.74 26.29 -39.73
N HIS A 30 -12.56 25.75 -40.04
CA HIS A 30 -12.25 24.35 -39.71
C HIS A 30 -12.16 24.13 -38.20
N CYS A 31 -11.51 25.05 -37.49
CA CYS A 31 -11.28 25.00 -36.06
C CYS A 31 -12.59 25.07 -35.28
N SER A 32 -13.42 26.10 -35.52
CA SER A 32 -14.69 26.30 -34.80
C SER A 32 -15.72 25.19 -35.07
N ARG A 33 -15.71 24.60 -36.28
CA ARG A 33 -16.60 23.50 -36.62
C ARG A 33 -16.19 22.18 -35.98
N ASN A 34 -14.89 21.86 -35.97
CA ASN A 34 -14.43 20.51 -35.64
C ASN A 34 -13.78 20.36 -34.26
N LEU A 35 -13.30 21.44 -33.66
CA LEU A 35 -12.68 21.43 -32.34
C LEU A 35 -13.59 22.10 -31.33
N GLU A 36 -13.45 21.72 -30.07
CA GLU A 36 -14.06 22.38 -28.93
C GLU A 36 -13.11 22.35 -27.74
N LYS A 37 -13.33 23.26 -26.78
CA LYS A 37 -12.51 23.33 -25.58
C LYS A 37 -13.12 22.47 -24.49
N CYS A 38 -12.35 21.54 -23.93
CA CYS A 38 -12.78 20.73 -22.80
C CYS A 38 -13.08 21.63 -21.60
N LYS A 39 -14.21 21.41 -20.92
CA LYS A 39 -14.64 22.23 -19.79
C LYS A 39 -13.88 21.94 -18.49
N ILE A 40 -13.15 20.82 -18.45
CA ILE A 40 -12.43 20.34 -17.27
C ILE A 40 -10.94 20.74 -17.38
N CYS A 41 -10.22 20.21 -18.37
CA CYS A 41 -8.79 20.51 -18.56
C CYS A 41 -8.48 21.70 -19.48
N ASN A 42 -9.48 22.33 -20.11
CA ASN A 42 -9.29 23.44 -21.06
C ASN A 42 -8.56 23.09 -22.37
N ASP A 43 -8.32 21.81 -22.66
CA ASP A 43 -7.67 21.38 -23.90
C ASP A 43 -8.58 21.49 -25.13
N MET A 44 -7.99 21.76 -26.30
CA MET A 44 -8.69 21.76 -27.58
C MET A 44 -8.81 20.34 -28.13
N VAL A 45 -10.01 19.78 -28.09
CA VAL A 45 -10.31 18.39 -28.48
C VAL A 45 -11.20 18.38 -29.73
N PRO A 46 -10.98 17.46 -30.70
CA PRO A 46 -11.93 17.26 -31.79
C PRO A 46 -13.30 16.83 -31.26
N LYS A 47 -14.38 17.49 -31.71
CA LYS A 47 -15.76 17.20 -31.27
C LYS A 47 -16.13 15.73 -31.42
N LYS A 48 -15.62 15.07 -32.46
CA LYS A 48 -15.84 13.63 -32.72
C LYS A 48 -15.25 12.71 -31.63
N HIS A 49 -14.21 13.17 -30.93
CA HIS A 49 -13.51 12.42 -29.88
C HIS A 49 -13.70 13.07 -28.50
N ALA A 50 -14.63 14.02 -28.36
CA ALA A 50 -14.85 14.70 -27.09
C ALA A 50 -15.36 13.74 -25.99
N GLU A 51 -16.23 12.81 -26.38
CA GLU A 51 -16.73 11.76 -25.48
C GLU A 51 -15.62 10.79 -25.07
N GLU A 52 -14.82 10.32 -26.03
CA GLU A 52 -13.67 9.45 -25.75
C GLU A 52 -12.67 10.13 -24.81
N HIS A 53 -12.31 11.40 -25.07
CA HIS A 53 -11.45 12.19 -24.20
C HIS A 53 -12.00 12.28 -22.77
N TYR A 54 -13.31 12.50 -22.61
CA TYR A 54 -13.93 12.50 -21.29
C TYR A 54 -13.78 11.14 -20.61
N LEU A 55 -14.13 10.05 -21.31
CA LEU A 55 -14.08 8.69 -20.76
C LEU A 55 -12.68 8.24 -20.36
N THR A 56 -11.64 8.66 -21.08
CA THR A 56 -10.25 8.25 -20.79
C THR A 56 -9.53 9.16 -19.80
N THR A 57 -9.95 10.43 -19.69
CA THR A 57 -9.18 11.45 -18.96
C THR A 57 -9.89 11.95 -17.70
N HIS A 58 -11.21 12.02 -17.73
CA HIS A 58 -12.00 12.70 -16.70
C HIS A 58 -13.07 11.83 -16.06
N ALA A 59 -13.48 10.75 -16.72
CA ALA A 59 -14.51 9.88 -16.18
C ALA A 59 -14.07 9.31 -14.83
N PRO A 60 -14.98 9.29 -13.83
CA PRO A 60 -14.68 8.70 -12.54
C PRO A 60 -14.26 7.23 -12.66
N VAL A 61 -13.21 6.86 -11.94
CA VAL A 61 -12.62 5.52 -11.94
C VAL A 61 -12.82 4.85 -10.58
N PRO A 62 -13.11 3.54 -10.55
CA PRO A 62 -13.26 2.80 -9.30
C PRO A 62 -11.90 2.52 -8.67
N CYS A 63 -11.80 2.74 -7.36
CA CYS A 63 -10.65 2.33 -6.56
C CYS A 63 -10.45 0.82 -6.61
N SER A 64 -9.21 0.38 -6.81
CA SER A 64 -8.86 -1.03 -6.92
C SER A 64 -9.15 -1.81 -5.63
N LEU A 65 -8.99 -1.15 -4.47
CA LEU A 65 -9.08 -1.72 -3.13
C LEU A 65 -10.52 -1.70 -2.57
N CYS A 66 -11.20 -0.54 -2.59
CA CYS A 66 -12.53 -0.39 -1.96
C CYS A 66 -13.71 -0.34 -2.95
N LYS A 67 -13.44 -0.29 -4.27
CA LYS A 67 -14.45 -0.20 -5.34
C LYS A 67 -15.29 1.08 -5.36
N GLU A 68 -14.97 2.06 -4.51
CA GLU A 68 -15.58 3.38 -4.56
C GLU A 68 -15.08 4.16 -5.78
N THR A 69 -15.98 4.85 -6.48
CA THR A 69 -15.66 5.61 -7.69
C THR A 69 -15.29 7.05 -7.35
N MET A 70 -14.21 7.55 -7.96
CA MET A 70 -13.70 8.90 -7.73
C MET A 70 -13.01 9.48 -8.96
N GLU A 71 -12.72 10.77 -8.92
CA GLU A 71 -12.01 11.43 -10.01
C GLU A 71 -10.57 10.88 -10.16
N PRO A 72 -10.05 10.73 -11.39
CA PRO A 72 -8.70 10.22 -11.62
C PRO A 72 -7.60 10.98 -10.86
N GLU A 73 -7.77 12.30 -10.71
CA GLU A 73 -6.81 13.19 -10.04
C GLU A 73 -6.67 12.88 -8.54
N VAL A 74 -7.74 12.41 -7.90
CA VAL A 74 -7.75 12.10 -6.45
C VAL A 74 -7.48 10.63 -6.15
N LEU A 75 -7.56 9.74 -7.15
CA LEU A 75 -7.43 8.30 -6.97
C LEU A 75 -6.10 7.92 -6.29
N ALA A 76 -4.99 8.51 -6.73
CA ALA A 76 -3.66 8.21 -6.17
C ALA A 76 -3.59 8.53 -4.67
N VAL A 77 -4.07 9.71 -4.26
CA VAL A 77 -4.11 10.13 -2.85
C VAL A 77 -5.09 9.26 -2.05
N HIS A 78 -6.21 8.87 -2.66
CA HIS A 78 -7.12 7.95 -2.02
C HIS A 78 -6.44 6.62 -1.73
N GLU A 79 -5.84 5.95 -2.73
CA GLU A 79 -5.20 4.64 -2.54
C GLU A 79 -4.07 4.65 -1.51
N SER A 80 -3.28 5.72 -1.44
CA SER A 80 -2.15 5.82 -0.51
C SER A 80 -2.52 6.25 0.90
N GLU A 81 -3.49 7.16 1.07
CA GLU A 81 -3.72 7.83 2.37
C GLU A 81 -5.12 7.64 2.93
N LYS A 82 -6.15 7.66 2.07
CA LYS A 82 -7.55 7.76 2.52
C LYS A 82 -8.32 6.45 2.41
N CYS A 83 -7.86 5.51 1.61
CA CYS A 83 -8.59 4.28 1.34
C CYS A 83 -8.71 3.45 2.62
N PRO A 84 -9.93 3.06 3.05
CA PRO A 84 -10.12 2.25 4.26
C PRO A 84 -9.54 0.83 4.12
N GLN A 85 -9.41 0.35 2.88
CA GLN A 85 -8.89 -0.97 2.56
C GLN A 85 -7.37 -0.96 2.27
N ARG A 86 -6.67 0.17 2.41
CA ARG A 86 -5.21 0.20 2.27
C ARG A 86 -4.55 -0.57 3.41
N ILE A 87 -3.39 -1.15 3.13
CA ILE A 87 -2.59 -1.85 4.13
C ILE A 87 -1.73 -0.85 4.90
N VAL A 88 -1.83 -0.90 6.22
CA VAL A 88 -1.02 -0.13 7.18
C VAL A 88 -0.51 -1.06 8.28
N THR A 89 0.62 -0.75 8.88
CA THR A 89 1.21 -1.55 9.96
C THR A 89 0.78 -1.04 11.33
N CYS A 90 0.62 -1.96 12.27
CA CYS A 90 0.42 -1.61 13.67
C CYS A 90 1.70 -1.03 14.30
N ASP A 91 1.62 0.18 14.86
CA ASP A 91 2.73 0.87 15.55
C ASP A 91 3.35 0.10 16.73
N TYR A 92 2.68 -0.96 17.22
CA TYR A 92 3.12 -1.72 18.39
C TYR A 92 3.68 -3.11 18.07
N CYS A 93 3.27 -3.73 16.96
CA CYS A 93 3.65 -5.11 16.63
C CYS A 93 3.99 -5.34 15.16
N ASP A 94 4.02 -4.26 14.36
CA ASP A 94 4.33 -4.24 12.93
C ASP A 94 3.43 -5.12 12.04
N PHE A 95 2.32 -5.62 12.59
CA PHE A 95 1.41 -6.48 11.86
C PHE A 95 0.66 -5.67 10.78
N PRO A 96 0.67 -6.11 9.50
CA PRO A 96 -0.03 -5.44 8.41
C PRO A 96 -1.54 -5.70 8.48
N LEU A 97 -2.33 -4.63 8.45
CA LEU A 97 -3.78 -4.63 8.58
C LEU A 97 -4.42 -3.67 7.59
N HIS A 98 -5.71 -3.83 7.33
CA HIS A 98 -6.47 -2.80 6.65
C HIS A 98 -6.62 -1.60 7.59
N ALA A 99 -6.56 -0.40 7.04
CA ALA A 99 -6.63 0.82 7.84
C ALA A 99 -7.94 0.97 8.63
N ILE A 100 -9.04 0.38 8.14
CA ILE A 100 -10.32 0.33 8.86
C ILE A 100 -10.23 -0.49 10.16
N ASP A 101 -9.42 -1.54 10.20
CA ASP A 101 -9.30 -2.45 11.34
C ASP A 101 -8.20 -2.03 12.33
N LEU A 102 -7.28 -1.17 11.88
CA LEU A 102 -6.12 -0.74 12.66
C LEU A 102 -6.49 -0.14 14.04
N PRO A 103 -7.48 0.76 14.19
CA PRO A 103 -7.80 1.36 15.49
C PRO A 103 -8.26 0.33 16.53
N GLU A 104 -9.15 -0.58 16.13
CA GLU A 104 -9.63 -1.65 17.02
C GLU A 104 -8.49 -2.59 17.43
N HIS A 105 -7.63 -2.94 16.47
CA HIS A 105 -6.43 -3.71 16.75
C HIS A 105 -5.48 -2.99 17.73
N GLN A 106 -5.22 -1.69 17.53
CA GLN A 106 -4.30 -0.92 18.37
C GLN A 106 -4.79 -0.77 19.81
N GLU A 107 -6.10 -0.69 20.05
CA GLU A 107 -6.66 -0.65 21.40
C GLU A 107 -6.36 -1.94 22.18
N VAL A 108 -6.43 -3.10 21.53
CA VAL A 108 -6.10 -4.39 22.17
C VAL A 108 -4.59 -4.61 22.21
N CYS A 109 -3.90 -4.41 21.09
CA CYS A 109 -2.49 -4.68 20.94
C CYS A 109 -1.64 -3.77 21.84
N GLY A 110 -1.95 -2.48 21.92
CA GLY A 110 -1.22 -1.52 22.76
C GLY A 110 -1.33 -1.79 24.27
N ASN A 111 -2.34 -2.54 24.71
CA ASN A 111 -2.52 -2.97 26.10
C ASN A 111 -1.77 -4.27 26.43
N ARG A 112 -1.26 -5.01 25.44
CA ARG A 112 -0.36 -6.14 25.69
C ARG A 112 0.90 -5.65 26.38
N THR A 113 1.44 -6.46 27.27
CA THR A 113 2.67 -6.16 28.00
C THR A 113 3.82 -7.04 27.54
N GLU A 114 5.02 -6.47 27.56
CA GLU A 114 6.28 -7.18 27.38
C GLU A 114 7.18 -6.96 28.59
N LEU A 115 8.03 -7.94 28.87
CA LEU A 115 8.95 -7.88 30.00
C LEU A 115 10.16 -7.04 29.63
N CYS A 116 10.40 -5.94 30.34
CA CYS A 116 11.64 -5.20 30.21
C CYS A 116 12.79 -5.99 30.81
N HIS A 117 13.80 -6.33 30.02
CA HIS A 117 14.96 -7.10 30.50
C HIS A 117 15.92 -6.31 31.41
N ILE A 118 15.75 -4.99 31.51
CA ILE A 118 16.63 -4.12 32.31
C ILE A 118 16.09 -3.96 33.74
N CYS A 119 14.77 -3.76 33.89
CA CYS A 119 14.13 -3.58 35.20
C CYS A 119 13.19 -4.73 35.60
N ASN A 120 13.02 -5.76 34.76
CA ASN A 120 12.11 -6.90 34.97
C ASN A 120 10.64 -6.54 35.24
N ARG A 121 10.19 -5.36 34.80
CA ARG A 121 8.77 -4.96 34.85
C ARG A 121 8.06 -5.30 33.55
N TYR A 122 6.79 -5.68 33.66
CA TYR A 122 5.89 -5.77 32.51
C TYR A 122 5.41 -4.39 32.08
N ILE A 123 5.82 -3.96 30.90
CA ILE A 123 5.51 -2.64 30.33
C ILE A 123 4.54 -2.82 29.18
N ARG A 124 3.49 -2.00 29.11
CA ARG A 124 2.55 -2.02 27.98
C ARG A 124 3.25 -1.58 26.70
N LEU A 125 2.95 -2.20 25.57
CA LEU A 125 3.56 -1.85 24.28
C LEU A 125 3.41 -0.37 23.95
N ARG A 126 2.23 0.22 24.21
CA ARG A 126 2.01 1.65 23.98
C ARG A 126 2.85 2.59 24.86
N GLN A 127 3.47 2.06 25.91
CA GLN A 127 4.30 2.79 26.86
C GLN A 127 5.79 2.46 26.70
N ILE A 128 6.16 1.55 25.78
CA ILE A 128 7.53 1.00 25.71
C ILE A 128 8.56 2.08 25.40
N ILE A 129 8.29 2.95 24.43
CA ILE A 129 9.18 4.06 24.05
C ILE A 129 9.39 5.03 25.23
N ALA A 130 8.30 5.37 25.93
CA ALA A 130 8.37 6.25 27.09
C ALA A 130 9.16 5.59 28.24
N HIS A 131 9.01 4.28 28.42
CA HIS A 131 9.73 3.51 29.43
C HIS A 131 11.22 3.43 29.11
N GLU A 132 11.60 3.14 27.86
CA GLU A 132 13.00 3.05 27.42
C GLU A 132 13.78 4.34 27.72
N ALA A 133 13.14 5.49 27.55
CA ALA A 133 13.75 6.80 27.83
C ALA A 133 14.07 7.05 29.32
N VAL A 134 13.39 6.37 30.25
CA VAL A 134 13.51 6.60 31.70
C VAL A 134 13.87 5.34 32.49
N CYS A 135 14.20 4.25 31.82
CA CYS A 135 14.43 2.97 32.48
C CYS A 135 15.75 3.00 33.25
N ASN A 136 15.65 3.05 34.58
CA ASN A 136 16.81 3.10 35.47
C ASN A 136 17.27 1.70 35.94
N GLY A 137 16.70 0.62 35.40
CA GLY A 137 17.03 -0.76 35.79
C GLY A 137 16.68 -1.15 37.22
N VAL A 138 15.96 -0.29 37.95
CA VAL A 138 15.49 -0.60 39.30
C VAL A 138 14.27 -1.52 39.21
N PRO A 139 14.35 -2.78 39.69
CA PRO A 139 13.21 -3.68 39.74
C PRO A 139 12.14 -3.17 40.69
N ASP A 140 10.87 -3.43 40.39
CA ASP A 140 9.80 -3.17 41.35
C ASP A 140 9.89 -4.19 42.51
N PRO A 141 10.01 -3.75 43.77
CA PRO A 141 9.97 -4.66 44.91
C PRO A 141 8.69 -5.52 44.96
N HIS A 142 7.57 -5.00 44.41
CA HIS A 142 6.27 -5.67 44.42
C HIS A 142 6.20 -6.82 43.41
N ASP A 143 6.83 -6.71 42.23
CA ASP A 143 6.81 -7.76 41.20
C ASP A 143 7.67 -8.98 41.58
N THR A 144 8.79 -8.76 42.29
CA THR A 144 9.62 -9.87 42.80
C THR A 144 8.86 -10.77 43.78
N ALA A 145 8.01 -10.19 44.63
CA ALA A 145 7.22 -10.96 45.59
C ALA A 145 6.10 -11.78 44.92
N GLU A 146 5.49 -11.27 43.85
CA GLU A 146 4.43 -11.97 43.13
C GLU A 146 4.98 -13.07 42.20
N THR A 147 6.15 -12.84 41.61
CA THR A 147 6.86 -13.85 40.79
C THR A 147 7.29 -15.04 41.66
N SER A 148 7.89 -14.79 42.84
CA SER A 148 8.26 -15.85 43.78
C SER A 148 7.06 -16.61 44.35
N ARG A 149 5.89 -15.96 44.51
CA ARG A 149 4.64 -16.65 44.92
C ARG A 149 4.11 -17.57 43.82
N ARG A 150 4.09 -17.11 42.55
CA ARG A 150 3.65 -17.94 41.41
C ARG A 150 4.59 -19.12 41.15
N GLU A 151 5.90 -18.94 41.38
CA GLU A 151 6.88 -20.02 41.32
C GLU A 151 6.69 -21.04 42.45
N ALA A 152 6.45 -20.57 43.69
CA ALA A 152 6.17 -21.44 44.84
C ALA A 152 4.84 -22.20 44.72
N GLU A 153 3.81 -21.61 44.12
CA GLU A 153 2.54 -22.28 43.82
C GLU A 153 2.68 -23.34 42.72
N ARG A 154 3.63 -23.18 41.78
CA ARG A 154 3.91 -24.14 40.71
C ARG A 154 4.66 -25.39 41.21
N ASP A 155 5.48 -25.24 42.25
CA ASP A 155 6.17 -26.37 42.90
C ASP A 155 5.28 -27.15 43.89
N GLY A 156 4.11 -26.62 44.24
CA GLY A 156 3.17 -27.26 45.18
C GLY A 156 2.14 -28.23 44.56
N ASP A 157 1.86 -28.14 43.26
CA ASP A 157 0.92 -29.04 42.57
C ASP A 157 1.66 -30.16 41.83
N GLY A 158 1.67 -31.35 42.45
CA GLY A 158 2.33 -32.58 41.98
C GLY A 158 1.75 -33.21 40.71
N ARG A 159 1.28 -32.43 39.74
CA ARG A 159 1.02 -32.90 38.36
C ARG A 159 1.99 -32.25 37.40
N ARG A 160 3.09 -32.97 37.12
CA ARG A 160 3.98 -32.71 35.98
C ARG A 160 3.15 -32.68 34.69
N ARG A 161 2.79 -31.48 34.23
CA ARG A 161 2.42 -31.26 32.83
C ARG A 161 3.69 -31.52 32.01
N PRO A 162 3.64 -32.35 30.94
CA PRO A 162 4.81 -32.55 30.10
C PRO A 162 5.32 -31.18 29.63
N PRO A 163 6.64 -30.97 29.55
CA PRO A 163 7.16 -29.72 28.98
C PRO A 163 6.51 -29.53 27.60
N PRO A 164 6.14 -28.28 27.23
CA PRO A 164 5.74 -28.02 25.86
C PRO A 164 6.88 -28.54 25.00
N LYS A 165 6.56 -29.50 24.14
CA LYS A 165 7.51 -30.10 23.21
C LYS A 165 8.15 -28.92 22.48
N GLU A 166 9.39 -28.60 22.82
CA GLU A 166 10.12 -27.55 22.14
C GLU A 166 10.03 -27.88 20.65
N PHE A 167 9.35 -27.02 19.90
CA PHE A 167 9.46 -27.04 18.46
C PHE A 167 10.86 -26.54 18.16
N SER A 168 11.82 -27.46 18.30
CA SER A 168 13.20 -27.26 17.93
C SER A 168 13.21 -26.80 16.49
N THR A 169 13.67 -25.56 16.29
CA THR A 169 13.88 -24.90 15.00
C THR A 169 14.69 -25.78 14.03
N ARG A 170 15.41 -26.79 14.55
CA ARG A 170 16.14 -27.79 13.76
C ARG A 170 15.23 -28.79 13.02
N ARG A 171 14.01 -29.07 13.50
CA ARG A 171 13.05 -29.95 12.79
C ARG A 171 12.35 -29.27 11.63
N LEU A 172 12.14 -27.94 11.71
CA LEU A 172 11.56 -27.15 10.60
C LEU A 172 12.52 -27.10 9.40
N VAL A 173 13.81 -26.93 9.66
CA VAL A 173 14.86 -26.92 8.62
C VAL A 173 14.99 -28.28 7.92
N LEU A 174 14.82 -29.39 8.66
CA LEU A 174 14.84 -30.73 8.05
C LEU A 174 13.59 -31.04 7.21
N THR A 175 12.41 -30.55 7.59
CA THR A 175 11.20 -30.72 6.76
C THR A 175 11.18 -29.87 5.49
N ILE A 176 11.81 -28.70 5.50
CA ILE A 176 11.95 -27.85 4.29
C ILE A 176 12.96 -28.46 3.31
N ALA A 177 13.99 -29.15 3.79
CA ALA A 177 14.95 -29.84 2.93
C ALA A 177 14.36 -31.06 2.21
N ILE A 178 13.48 -31.84 2.87
CA ILE A 178 12.89 -33.06 2.28
C ILE A 178 11.82 -32.72 1.23
N THR A 179 11.02 -31.66 1.43
CA THR A 179 10.06 -31.21 0.41
C THR A 179 10.73 -30.41 -0.72
N GLY A 180 11.81 -29.68 -0.45
CA GLY A 180 12.60 -29.00 -1.48
C GLY A 180 13.33 -29.96 -2.43
N ILE A 181 13.88 -31.06 -1.93
CA ILE A 181 14.56 -32.07 -2.78
C ILE A 181 13.57 -32.88 -3.63
N ALA A 182 12.35 -33.12 -3.15
CA ALA A 182 11.31 -33.82 -3.92
C ALA A 182 10.80 -33.01 -5.12
N VAL A 183 10.76 -31.68 -5.03
CA VAL A 183 10.33 -30.81 -6.14
C VAL A 183 11.44 -30.67 -7.21
N VAL A 184 12.71 -30.69 -6.80
CA VAL A 184 13.85 -30.61 -7.74
C VAL A 184 14.04 -31.95 -8.48
N LEU A 185 13.90 -33.11 -7.82
CA LEU A 185 14.03 -34.40 -8.49
C LEU A 185 12.80 -34.81 -9.33
N GLY A 186 11.61 -34.33 -8.98
CA GLY A 186 10.39 -34.53 -9.78
C GLY A 186 10.36 -33.78 -11.11
N SER A 187 11.25 -32.79 -11.29
CA SER A 187 11.32 -31.96 -12.50
C SER A 187 12.33 -32.45 -13.54
N PHE A 188 13.15 -33.47 -13.23
CA PHE A 188 14.20 -33.96 -14.13
C PHE A 188 13.94 -35.34 -14.75
N ILE A 189 12.83 -36.01 -14.40
CA ILE A 189 12.48 -37.31 -14.96
C ILE A 189 11.00 -37.31 -15.29
N PHE A 190 10.60 -36.76 -16.43
CA PHE A 190 9.70 -37.44 -17.37
C PHE A 190 9.68 -36.69 -18.72
N PRO A 191 10.03 -37.37 -19.83
CA PRO A 191 10.37 -36.74 -21.10
C PRO A 191 9.17 -36.18 -21.86
N LYS A 192 9.39 -35.04 -22.53
CA LYS A 192 8.58 -34.56 -23.65
C LYS A 192 8.41 -35.70 -24.67
N LYS A 193 7.18 -36.08 -24.97
CA LYS A 193 6.83 -36.70 -26.26
C LYS A 193 5.90 -35.77 -27.06
N PRO A 194 5.97 -35.84 -28.40
CA PRO A 194 5.71 -34.72 -29.28
C PRO A 194 4.25 -34.64 -29.73
N GLN A 195 3.91 -33.45 -30.25
CA GLN A 195 2.72 -33.15 -31.02
C GLN A 195 2.54 -34.15 -32.18
N ASN A 196 1.29 -34.57 -32.41
CA ASN A 196 0.67 -34.76 -33.73
C ASN A 196 -0.74 -35.33 -33.54
N SER A 197 -1.77 -34.54 -33.80
CA SER A 197 -2.61 -34.62 -35.00
C SER A 197 -3.80 -33.67 -34.92
#